data_AF-A0A812Y9Y4-F1
#
_entry.id   AF-A0A812Y9Y4-F1
#
_cell.length_a   1.000
_cell.length_b   1.000
_cell.length_c   1.000
_cell.angle_alpha   90.00
_cell.angle_beta   90.00
_cell.angle_gamma   90.00
#
_symmetry.space_group_name_H-M   'P 1'
#
loop_
_entity.id
_entity.type
_entity.pdbx_description
1 polymer ?
#
loop_
_entity_poly.entity_id
_entity_poly.type
_entity_poly.pdbx_seq_one_letter_code
_entity_poly.pdbx_strand_id
1 'polypeptide(L)'
;MALLRSMAFWPPHSYSEANWKLALKVGETKTLGFSSPLWTNTELLNEASVVDTIEDAKYKEFNTEPFKRIRMCVGSPESNCVEHVFSKAYDSARALFSAGYIRDENVDKDGILSSFSPPEDTYQARCPMQRPGFNIECRDGNKARWGFCLNCNNQGCQNADTDDADAAIGIGIAGQATDTELGAGWTRFFTTTDNRCGKAGKTFKPVWLWVDSLANWKLALKVGETKTLGFSSPLWTNTALLNEASAVDTIEDAKYKEFITEPFKRIRMCVGTAESNCVEHVFSQKYDSAKALFSAGYIRDESVDKDGILTSFGPVKGSYRDCPMQRPGFNIECKDGNKARWGFCANCPSQQCQNSDSSDADAAIGIGIAGQKTDTELGAGWTAYFAPGEGKCSATSKTFKPVWLWVDSLVNWKLALKVGETSTLGFSSPLWTNTALLNEGSPVGEIKDAKYSQFNTEPFKRIRMCVGSPESNCVTHVFSQRYESAKALFSAGYIRDESVDKDGILSNFGPVEGTYRDCPMQRPGFNIECHHGNKARWGFCNNCKSQRCQSDDDDDADAAIGIGLAGQGMGGTELGAGWTKYFTSTSTGCNGGATSKSVWLWVDSLAS
;
A
#
# COMPACT_ATOMS: atom_id res chain seq x y z
N MET A 1 37.02 -39.87 14.96
CA MET A 1 35.55 -39.71 15.10
C MET A 1 35.26 -38.25 15.36
N ALA A 2 34.92 -37.49 14.33
CA ALA A 2 34.44 -36.11 14.46
C ALA A 2 33.19 -35.99 13.58
N LEU A 3 32.03 -35.91 14.24
CA LEU A 3 30.73 -35.70 13.60
C LEU A 3 30.61 -34.21 13.24
N LEU A 4 30.84 -33.89 11.96
CA LEU A 4 30.40 -32.64 11.36
C LEU A 4 28.88 -32.73 11.17
N ARG A 5 28.12 -32.04 12.02
CA ARG A 5 26.70 -31.77 11.77
C ARG A 5 26.60 -30.69 10.69
N SER A 6 26.04 -31.05 9.53
CA SER A 6 25.65 -30.11 8.49
C SER A 6 24.57 -29.18 9.04
N MET A 7 24.83 -27.87 9.05
CA MET A 7 23.77 -26.88 9.13
C MET A 7 23.00 -26.89 7.81
N ALA A 8 21.72 -27.20 7.88
CA ALA A 8 20.81 -27.10 6.74
C ALA A 8 20.61 -25.61 6.43
N PHE A 9 21.22 -25.13 5.35
CA PHE A 9 20.82 -23.89 4.72
C PHE A 9 19.41 -24.09 4.15
N TRP A 10 18.42 -23.48 4.78
CA TRP A 10 17.11 -23.30 4.17
C TRP A 10 17.27 -22.31 3.02
N PRO A 11 16.80 -22.61 1.79
CA PRO A 11 16.85 -21.66 0.70
C PRO A 11 15.90 -20.48 1.01
N PRO A 12 16.25 -19.24 0.64
CA PRO A 12 15.36 -18.11 0.80
C PRO A 12 14.08 -18.39 0.01
N HIS A 13 12.94 -18.34 0.68
CA HIS A 13 11.65 -18.31 0.00
C HIS A 13 11.66 -17.11 -0.95
N SER A 14 11.48 -17.37 -2.25
CA SER A 14 11.30 -16.35 -3.28
C SER A 14 9.95 -15.66 -3.05
N TYR A 15 9.93 -14.66 -2.17
CA TYR A 15 8.79 -13.76 -2.04
C TYR A 15 8.85 -12.73 -3.17
N SER A 16 7.72 -12.54 -3.85
CA SER A 16 7.48 -11.49 -4.83
C SER A 16 8.06 -10.14 -4.38
N GLU A 17 8.75 -9.43 -5.27
CA GLU A 17 9.27 -8.08 -4.98
C GLU A 17 8.13 -7.19 -4.47
N ALA A 18 8.22 -6.88 -3.19
CA ALA A 18 7.27 -6.05 -2.45
C ALA A 18 7.21 -4.62 -3.02
N ASN A 19 6.03 -4.00 -2.98
CA ASN A 19 5.84 -2.59 -3.32
C ASN A 19 6.09 -1.73 -2.08
N TRP A 20 7.35 -1.70 -1.63
CA TRP A 20 7.76 -0.92 -0.48
C TRP A 20 7.62 0.58 -0.73
N LYS A 21 6.89 1.24 0.15
CA LYS A 21 6.77 2.69 0.24
C LYS A 21 7.43 3.18 1.52
N LEU A 22 8.34 4.15 1.41
CA LEU A 22 8.96 4.75 2.58
C LEU A 22 7.90 5.55 3.33
N ALA A 23 7.62 5.15 4.57
CA ALA A 23 6.60 5.77 5.40
C ALA A 23 7.22 6.71 6.44
N LEU A 24 8.34 6.32 7.05
CA LEU A 24 9.00 7.08 8.12
C LEU A 24 10.51 6.93 8.02
N LYS A 25 11.26 8.00 8.30
CA LYS A 25 12.67 7.95 8.68
C LYS A 25 12.80 8.42 10.10
N VAL A 26 13.59 7.68 10.86
CA VAL A 26 13.90 7.96 12.24
C VAL A 26 15.38 8.30 12.28
N GLY A 27 15.70 9.56 12.54
CA GLY A 27 17.07 10.03 12.67
C GLY A 27 17.65 9.69 14.05
N GLU A 28 18.89 10.12 14.29
CA GLU A 28 19.53 10.01 15.60
C GLU A 28 19.07 11.14 16.55
N THR A 29 17.76 11.27 16.72
CA THR A 29 17.17 12.34 17.53
C THR A 29 16.06 11.82 18.46
N LYS A 30 15.50 12.72 19.26
CA LYS A 30 14.36 12.48 20.15
C LYS A 30 12.99 12.79 19.53
N THR A 31 12.95 13.34 18.32
CA THR A 31 11.71 13.85 17.69
C THR A 31 10.66 12.76 17.52
N LEU A 32 11.08 11.58 17.11
CA LEU A 32 10.23 10.40 16.93
C LEU A 32 10.34 9.42 18.12
N GLY A 33 10.51 9.95 19.34
CA GLY A 33 10.40 9.18 20.59
C GLY A 33 9.02 8.54 20.77
N PHE A 34 8.87 7.62 21.73
CA PHE A 34 7.63 6.88 21.97
C PHE A 34 6.40 7.79 22.08
N SER A 35 6.48 8.86 22.87
CA SER A 35 5.37 9.78 23.14
C SER A 35 5.17 10.85 22.06
N SER A 36 5.95 10.80 20.97
CA SER A 36 5.81 11.77 19.88
C SER A 36 4.39 11.71 19.28
N PRO A 37 3.69 12.86 19.13
CA PRO A 37 2.37 12.88 18.50
C PRO A 37 2.43 12.50 17.02
N LEU A 38 3.62 12.59 16.40
CA LEU A 38 3.84 12.22 15.01
C LEU A 38 3.55 10.74 14.71
N TRP A 39 3.49 9.86 15.71
CA TRP A 39 3.06 8.47 15.51
C TRP A 39 1.57 8.33 15.21
N THR A 40 0.74 9.28 15.66
CA THR A 40 -0.72 9.12 15.68
C THR A 40 -1.49 10.25 14.99
N ASN A 41 -0.91 11.45 14.90
CA ASN A 41 -1.46 12.56 14.13
C ASN A 41 -1.21 12.39 12.62
N THR A 42 -1.70 13.30 11.77
CA THR A 42 -1.38 13.25 10.33
C THR A 42 -0.31 14.23 9.90
N GLU A 43 0.27 14.99 10.82
CA GLU A 43 1.34 15.94 10.48
C GLU A 43 2.48 15.20 9.77
N LEU A 44 2.99 15.82 8.71
CA LEU A 44 4.17 15.36 8.00
C LEU A 44 5.41 16.01 8.61
N LEU A 45 6.55 15.37 8.45
CA LEU A 45 7.83 15.88 8.92
C LEU A 45 8.83 15.75 7.79
N ASN A 46 9.48 16.84 7.38
CA ASN A 46 10.52 16.83 6.34
C ASN A 46 10.14 16.01 5.08
N GLU A 47 8.92 16.18 4.54
CA GLU A 47 8.39 15.34 3.44
C GLU A 47 9.28 15.37 2.17
N ALA A 48 9.95 16.49 1.93
CA ALA A 48 10.88 16.65 0.80
C ALA A 48 12.25 15.95 1.03
N SER A 49 12.45 15.34 2.20
CA SER A 49 13.70 14.69 2.54
C SER A 49 13.94 13.47 1.66
N VAL A 50 15.09 13.45 1.00
CA VAL A 50 15.50 12.32 0.14
C VAL A 50 15.90 11.11 0.98
N VAL A 51 15.79 9.91 0.40
CA VAL A 51 15.93 8.64 1.12
C VAL A 51 17.23 8.56 1.93
N ASP A 52 18.37 8.89 1.34
CA ASP A 52 19.69 8.69 1.98
C ASP A 52 20.04 9.71 3.07
N THR A 53 19.22 10.76 3.28
CA THR A 53 19.47 11.75 4.32
C THR A 53 19.12 11.18 5.70
N ILE A 54 20.09 11.18 6.62
CA ILE A 54 19.88 10.79 8.02
C ILE A 54 19.24 11.96 8.78
N GLU A 55 17.91 11.94 8.86
CA GLU A 55 17.10 12.85 9.66
C GLU A 55 15.73 12.22 9.94
N ASP A 56 14.96 12.82 10.84
CA ASP A 56 13.56 12.43 11.03
C ASP A 56 12.73 12.91 9.85
N ALA A 57 11.93 12.03 9.26
CA ALA A 57 10.95 12.39 8.25
C ALA A 57 9.72 11.50 8.35
N LYS A 58 8.54 12.05 8.09
CA LYS A 58 7.26 11.34 8.03
C LYS A 58 6.58 11.70 6.73
N TYR A 59 6.36 10.70 5.90
CA TYR A 59 5.81 10.85 4.56
C TYR A 59 4.30 10.57 4.55
N LYS A 60 3.60 11.04 3.51
CA LYS A 60 2.16 10.82 3.34
C LYS A 60 1.76 9.35 3.38
N GLU A 61 2.64 8.44 2.95
CA GLU A 61 2.42 7.00 2.92
C GLU A 61 2.22 6.44 4.34
N PHE A 62 2.86 7.03 5.36
CA PHE A 62 2.60 6.66 6.75
C PHE A 62 1.13 6.85 7.13
N ASN A 63 0.49 7.90 6.63
CA ASN A 63 -0.89 8.25 6.97
C ASN A 63 -1.94 7.53 6.12
N THR A 64 -1.58 7.15 4.89
CA THR A 64 -2.56 6.82 3.85
C THR A 64 -2.36 5.48 3.15
N GLU A 65 -1.19 4.83 3.29
CA GLU A 65 -0.88 3.63 2.53
C GLU A 65 -1.33 2.36 3.28
N PRO A 66 -2.34 1.63 2.78
CA PRO A 66 -2.77 0.40 3.40
C PRO A 66 -1.74 -0.71 3.15
N PHE A 67 -1.46 -1.52 4.16
CA PHE A 67 -0.41 -2.53 4.11
C PHE A 67 -0.74 -3.77 4.94
N LYS A 68 -0.07 -4.87 4.62
CA LYS A 68 -0.03 -6.09 5.45
C LYS A 68 1.38 -6.52 5.79
N ARG A 69 2.41 -5.87 5.22
CA ARG A 69 3.81 -6.06 5.62
C ARG A 69 4.48 -4.72 5.90
N ILE A 70 5.32 -4.72 6.92
CA ILE A 70 6.14 -3.56 7.31
C ILE A 70 7.59 -4.00 7.41
N ARG A 71 8.51 -3.10 7.10
CA ARG A 71 9.94 -3.33 7.14
C ARG A 71 10.61 -2.17 7.85
N MET A 72 11.54 -2.45 8.75
CA MET A 72 12.49 -1.45 9.27
C MET A 72 13.90 -1.80 8.85
N CYS A 73 14.63 -0.88 8.23
CA CYS A 73 16.04 -1.02 7.88
C CYS A 73 16.89 -0.13 8.80
N VAL A 74 17.91 -0.71 9.43
CA VAL A 74 18.68 -0.06 10.50
C VAL A 74 20.08 0.29 10.00
N GLY A 75 20.46 1.56 10.12
CA GLY A 75 21.78 2.05 9.69
C GLY A 75 21.88 2.35 8.18
N SER A 76 20.97 1.83 7.37
CA SER A 76 20.92 1.99 5.90
C SER A 76 19.46 1.93 5.42
N PRO A 77 19.09 2.64 4.35
CA PRO A 77 17.71 2.66 3.84
C PRO A 77 17.23 1.33 3.27
N GLU A 78 18.12 0.53 2.69
CA GLU A 78 17.75 -0.65 1.88
C GLU A 78 18.45 -1.95 2.32
N SER A 79 19.30 -1.89 3.34
CA SER A 79 20.00 -3.06 3.87
C SER A 79 19.86 -3.16 5.38
N ASN A 80 20.19 -4.34 5.93
CA ASN A 80 20.10 -4.61 7.38
C ASN A 80 18.68 -4.39 7.93
N CYS A 81 17.72 -5.09 7.31
CA CYS A 81 16.30 -4.88 7.53
C CYS A 81 15.63 -6.05 8.26
N VAL A 82 14.61 -5.71 9.05
CA VAL A 82 13.67 -6.64 9.66
C VAL A 82 12.30 -6.42 9.03
N GLU A 83 11.69 -7.50 8.56
CA GLU A 83 10.32 -7.48 8.04
C GLU A 83 9.34 -8.13 9.00
N HIS A 84 8.09 -7.69 8.95
CA HIS A 84 7.01 -8.30 9.68
C HIS A 84 5.73 -8.33 8.83
N VAL A 85 5.04 -9.47 8.86
CA VAL A 85 3.80 -9.71 8.13
C VAL A 85 2.66 -9.86 9.12
N PHE A 86 1.65 -9.01 8.99
CA PHE A 86 0.49 -9.04 9.87
C PHE A 86 -0.53 -10.08 9.41
N SER A 87 -1.29 -10.64 10.36
CA SER A 87 -2.42 -11.53 10.06
C SER A 87 -3.57 -10.80 9.34
N LYS A 88 -3.74 -9.50 9.62
CA LYS A 88 -4.70 -8.59 8.99
C LYS A 88 -4.02 -7.39 8.33
N ALA A 89 -4.72 -6.76 7.39
CA ALA A 89 -4.31 -5.47 6.83
C ALA A 89 -4.54 -4.33 7.82
N TYR A 90 -3.74 -3.27 7.70
CA TYR A 90 -3.96 -1.96 8.33
C TYR A 90 -4.20 -0.92 7.23
N ASP A 91 -5.08 0.04 7.51
CA ASP A 91 -5.41 1.12 6.57
C ASP A 91 -4.22 2.08 6.35
N SER A 92 -3.35 2.23 7.35
CA SER A 92 -2.07 2.95 7.26
C SER A 92 -1.18 2.73 8.49
N ALA A 93 0.11 3.09 8.40
CA ALA A 93 1.03 2.95 9.53
C ALA A 93 0.56 3.80 10.73
N ARG A 94 -0.04 4.97 10.47
CA ARG A 94 -0.73 5.76 11.47
C ARG A 94 -1.84 4.95 12.16
N ALA A 95 -2.68 4.23 11.41
CA ALA A 95 -3.71 3.40 12.03
C ALA A 95 -3.12 2.28 12.91
N LEU A 96 -2.00 1.67 12.49
CA LEU A 96 -1.26 0.71 13.30
C LEU A 96 -0.73 1.34 14.60
N PHE A 97 -0.03 2.47 14.52
CA PHE A 97 0.60 3.10 15.69
C PHE A 97 -0.37 3.92 16.56
N SER A 98 -1.54 4.28 16.04
CA SER A 98 -2.66 4.84 16.81
C SER A 98 -3.49 3.77 17.53
N ALA A 99 -3.30 2.49 17.20
CA ALA A 99 -3.91 1.42 17.98
C ALA A 99 -3.35 1.41 19.41
N GLY A 100 -4.06 0.70 20.31
CA GLY A 100 -3.47 0.34 21.61
C GLY A 100 -2.29 -0.62 21.47
N TYR A 101 -1.88 -1.21 22.59
CA TYR A 101 -0.88 -2.29 22.58
C TYR A 101 -1.32 -3.46 21.69
N ILE A 102 -0.45 -3.86 20.76
CA ILE A 102 -0.63 -5.04 19.91
C ILE A 102 0.48 -6.03 20.24
N ARG A 103 0.11 -7.10 20.96
CA ARG A 103 1.01 -8.23 21.22
C ARG A 103 1.18 -9.06 19.97
N ASP A 104 2.41 -9.29 19.55
CA ASP A 104 2.73 -10.15 18.41
C ASP A 104 3.99 -10.98 18.69
N GLU A 105 3.79 -12.29 18.90
CA GLU A 105 4.88 -13.23 19.17
C GLU A 105 5.73 -13.54 17.93
N ASN A 106 5.27 -13.19 16.72
CA ASN A 106 5.97 -13.41 15.47
C ASN A 106 6.90 -12.24 15.08
N VAL A 107 7.15 -11.30 16.01
CA VAL A 107 8.21 -10.31 15.81
C VAL A 107 9.56 -11.05 15.71
N ASP A 108 10.32 -10.74 14.67
CA ASP A 108 11.62 -11.36 14.43
C ASP A 108 12.68 -10.82 15.39
N LYS A 109 12.79 -11.49 16.55
CA LYS A 109 13.75 -11.16 17.60
C LYS A 109 15.18 -11.13 17.08
N ASP A 110 15.58 -12.18 16.37
CA ASP A 110 16.96 -12.36 15.92
C ASP A 110 17.29 -11.34 14.83
N GLY A 111 16.33 -11.05 13.94
CA GLY A 111 16.42 -9.96 12.97
C GLY A 111 16.60 -8.59 13.64
N ILE A 112 15.84 -8.28 14.70
CA ILE A 112 15.99 -7.02 15.46
C ILE A 112 17.35 -6.94 16.12
N LEU A 113 17.77 -7.99 16.83
CA LEU A 113 19.08 -8.02 17.49
C LEU A 113 20.21 -7.89 16.48
N SER A 114 20.16 -8.61 15.37
CA SER A 114 21.13 -8.49 14.28
C SER A 114 21.15 -7.07 13.71
N SER A 115 19.98 -6.50 13.41
CA SER A 115 19.87 -5.20 12.73
C SER A 115 20.34 -4.03 13.59
N PHE A 116 19.97 -4.03 14.86
CA PHE A 116 20.47 -3.01 15.79
C PHE A 116 21.93 -3.27 16.24
N SER A 117 22.38 -4.53 16.20
CA SER A 117 23.72 -4.96 16.58
C SER A 117 24.14 -4.47 17.99
N PRO A 118 23.36 -4.73 19.06
CA PRO A 118 23.86 -4.49 20.41
C PRO A 118 25.09 -5.38 20.65
N PRO A 119 26.09 -4.93 21.43
CA PRO A 119 27.31 -5.71 21.65
C PRO A 119 27.00 -7.10 22.20
N GLU A 120 27.66 -8.12 21.67
CA GLU A 120 27.50 -9.50 22.13
C GLU A 120 27.76 -9.62 23.65
N ASP A 121 27.07 -10.58 24.28
CA ASP A 121 27.15 -10.86 25.73
C ASP A 121 26.76 -9.70 26.66
N THR A 122 26.23 -8.59 26.13
CA THR A 122 25.78 -7.46 26.96
C THR A 122 24.27 -7.48 27.25
N TYR A 123 23.51 -8.36 26.61
CA TYR A 123 22.05 -8.48 26.72
C TYR A 123 21.63 -9.94 26.85
N GLN A 124 20.38 -10.19 27.29
CA GLN A 124 19.84 -11.54 27.45
C GLN A 124 19.43 -12.19 26.13
N ALA A 125 20.39 -12.47 25.24
CA ALA A 125 20.15 -13.04 23.92
C ALA A 125 19.34 -14.35 23.95
N ARG A 126 19.44 -15.13 25.04
CA ARG A 126 18.77 -16.43 25.19
C ARG A 126 17.38 -16.38 25.81
N CYS A 127 16.96 -15.23 26.36
CA CYS A 127 15.64 -15.12 26.97
C CYS A 127 14.56 -14.84 25.91
N PRO A 128 13.35 -15.40 26.05
CA PRO A 128 12.21 -15.00 25.22
C PRO A 128 11.98 -13.48 25.27
N MET A 129 11.39 -12.93 24.20
CA MET A 129 10.99 -11.52 24.19
C MET A 129 9.88 -11.29 25.22
N GLN A 130 9.98 -10.18 25.95
CA GLN A 130 8.89 -9.70 26.79
C GLN A 130 8.08 -8.65 26.03
N ARG A 131 6.74 -8.81 26.01
CA ARG A 131 5.80 -7.94 25.28
C ARG A 131 6.22 -7.62 23.83
N PRO A 132 6.58 -8.61 22.99
CA PRO A 132 6.92 -8.32 21.60
C PRO A 132 5.71 -7.74 20.86
N GLY A 133 5.95 -6.79 19.95
CA GLY A 133 4.92 -6.25 19.07
C GLY A 133 5.01 -4.74 18.87
N PHE A 134 3.84 -4.10 18.88
CA PHE A 134 3.66 -2.69 18.54
C PHE A 134 2.99 -1.93 19.68
N ASN A 135 3.38 -0.66 19.86
CA ASN A 135 2.95 0.19 20.97
C ASN A 135 3.13 -0.48 22.34
N ILE A 136 4.31 -1.08 22.56
CA ILE A 136 4.61 -1.84 23.75
C ILE A 136 4.90 -0.87 24.90
N GLU A 137 4.34 -1.17 26.07
CA GLU A 137 4.64 -0.49 27.32
C GLU A 137 4.83 -1.55 28.40
N CYS A 138 6.06 -1.74 28.82
CA CYS A 138 6.46 -2.75 29.78
C CYS A 138 6.31 -2.21 31.21
N ARG A 139 6.25 -3.12 32.19
CA ARG A 139 5.78 -2.83 33.56
C ARG A 139 6.50 -1.65 34.23
N ASP A 140 7.79 -1.48 33.95
CA ASP A 140 8.64 -0.49 34.61
C ASP A 140 8.82 0.80 33.77
N GLY A 141 7.99 0.99 32.73
CA GLY A 141 7.98 2.21 31.93
C GLY A 141 8.96 2.21 30.75
N ASN A 142 9.54 1.05 30.41
CA ASN A 142 10.20 0.85 29.12
C ASN A 142 9.15 0.67 28.02
N LYS A 143 9.31 1.39 26.91
CA LYS A 143 8.32 1.45 25.83
C LYS A 143 9.00 1.41 24.47
N ALA A 144 8.30 0.88 23.46
CA ALA A 144 8.69 0.93 22.06
C ALA A 144 7.45 0.97 21.15
N ARG A 145 7.52 1.71 20.05
CA ARG A 145 6.45 1.72 19.04
C ARG A 145 6.46 0.45 18.20
N TRP A 146 7.64 -0.08 17.90
CA TRP A 146 7.81 -1.44 17.39
C TRP A 146 9.10 -2.02 17.96
N GLY A 147 9.01 -3.17 18.64
CA GLY A 147 10.14 -3.79 19.30
C GLY A 147 9.73 -4.82 20.36
N PHE A 148 10.60 -4.99 21.36
CA PHE A 148 10.34 -5.82 22.53
C PHE A 148 11.13 -5.34 23.76
N CYS A 149 10.78 -5.87 24.93
CA CYS A 149 11.47 -5.66 26.20
C CYS A 149 12.27 -6.87 26.64
N LEU A 150 13.26 -6.63 27.51
CA LEU A 150 14.06 -7.64 28.19
C LEU A 150 14.49 -7.14 29.58
N ASN A 151 14.82 -8.08 30.46
CA ASN A 151 15.57 -7.82 31.67
C ASN A 151 17.07 -7.61 31.36
N CYS A 152 17.77 -6.92 32.26
CA CYS A 152 19.21 -6.78 32.17
C CYS A 152 19.92 -8.14 32.30
N ASN A 153 21.11 -8.26 31.70
CA ASN A 153 21.82 -9.55 31.54
C ASN A 153 22.08 -10.33 32.85
N ASN A 154 22.15 -9.65 34.00
CA ASN A 154 22.41 -10.26 35.29
C ASN A 154 21.14 -10.75 36.05
N GLN A 155 19.96 -10.57 35.48
CA GLN A 155 18.71 -11.12 36.03
C GLN A 155 18.35 -12.46 35.40
N GLY A 156 17.34 -13.15 35.94
CA GLY A 156 16.72 -14.30 35.26
C GLY A 156 15.83 -13.84 34.11
N CYS A 157 15.50 -14.74 33.17
CA CYS A 157 14.50 -14.44 32.15
C CYS A 157 13.12 -14.25 32.80
N GLN A 158 12.49 -13.09 32.59
CA GLN A 158 11.10 -12.87 32.96
C GLN A 158 10.30 -12.52 31.70
N ASN A 159 9.45 -13.45 31.26
CA ASN A 159 8.91 -13.44 29.90
C ASN A 159 7.43 -13.03 29.86
N ALA A 160 6.77 -12.93 31.01
CA ALA A 160 5.37 -12.53 31.04
C ALA A 160 5.25 -11.02 30.81
N ASP A 161 4.15 -10.60 30.19
CA ASP A 161 3.88 -9.18 29.95
C ASP A 161 3.76 -8.36 31.25
N THR A 162 3.53 -9.05 32.37
CA THR A 162 3.42 -8.50 33.72
C THR A 162 4.73 -8.55 34.50
N ASP A 163 5.79 -9.14 33.96
CA ASP A 163 7.06 -9.26 34.67
C ASP A 163 7.84 -7.93 34.67
N ASP A 164 8.89 -7.86 35.49
CA ASP A 164 9.83 -6.74 35.49
C ASP A 164 10.55 -6.66 34.14
N ALA A 165 10.75 -5.45 33.64
CA ALA A 165 11.28 -5.18 32.31
C ALA A 165 12.29 -4.04 32.36
N ASP A 166 13.58 -4.37 32.41
CA ASP A 166 14.61 -3.36 32.61
C ASP A 166 14.87 -2.48 31.38
N ALA A 167 14.64 -3.03 30.19
CA ALA A 167 15.07 -2.42 28.93
C ALA A 167 14.12 -2.68 27.75
N ALA A 168 14.26 -1.86 26.70
CA ALA A 168 13.58 -2.01 25.42
C ALA A 168 14.55 -1.76 24.25
N ILE A 169 14.26 -2.38 23.12
CA ILE A 169 14.94 -2.20 21.83
C ILE A 169 13.91 -2.04 20.71
N GLY A 170 14.22 -1.21 19.71
CA GLY A 170 13.37 -1.00 18.53
C GLY A 170 13.27 0.47 18.12
N ILE A 171 12.10 0.88 17.65
CA ILE A 171 11.79 2.26 17.25
C ILE A 171 10.76 2.91 18.18
N GLY A 172 10.76 4.24 18.22
CA GLY A 172 9.97 5.09 19.10
C GLY A 172 10.07 4.62 20.55
N ILE A 173 11.25 4.74 21.17
CA ILE A 173 11.52 4.11 22.47
C ILE A 173 11.56 5.12 23.62
N ALA A 174 11.10 4.68 24.79
CA ALA A 174 11.20 5.40 26.06
C ALA A 174 11.71 4.42 27.13
N GLY A 175 12.45 4.91 28.13
CA GLY A 175 13.04 4.05 29.15
C GLY A 175 12.93 4.61 30.55
N GLN A 176 12.84 3.71 31.53
CA GLN A 176 12.51 3.97 32.93
C GLN A 176 13.45 4.93 33.69
N ALA A 177 14.69 5.09 33.26
CA ALA A 177 15.74 5.80 34.01
C ALA A 177 16.10 7.18 33.45
N THR A 178 15.28 7.74 32.56
CA THR A 178 15.58 9.02 31.90
C THR A 178 14.34 9.70 31.31
N ASP A 179 14.30 11.02 31.33
CA ASP A 179 13.25 11.83 30.68
C ASP A 179 13.39 11.92 29.14
N THR A 180 14.41 11.29 28.56
CA THR A 180 14.75 11.44 27.13
C THR A 180 14.33 10.21 26.35
N GLU A 181 13.32 10.34 25.50
CA GLU A 181 12.96 9.32 24.51
C GLU A 181 13.92 9.32 23.32
N LEU A 182 13.93 8.22 22.58
CA LEU A 182 14.81 8.03 21.42
C LEU A 182 13.97 7.65 20.21
N GLY A 183 14.35 8.16 19.04
CA GLY A 183 13.79 7.74 17.77
C GLY A 183 13.91 6.24 17.56
N ALA A 184 15.11 5.67 17.63
CA ALA A 184 15.33 4.23 17.52
C ALA A 184 16.66 3.81 18.17
N GLY A 185 16.76 2.55 18.56
CA GLY A 185 17.94 1.98 19.21
C GLY A 185 17.57 1.10 20.39
N TRP A 186 18.29 1.24 21.50
CA TRP A 186 17.98 0.56 22.75
C TRP A 186 18.14 1.45 23.98
N THR A 187 17.39 1.11 25.02
CA THR A 187 17.41 1.84 26.30
C THR A 187 18.61 1.44 27.16
N ARG A 188 18.82 2.21 28.23
CA ARG A 188 20.05 2.24 29.05
C ARG A 188 20.50 0.88 29.58
N PHE A 189 19.56 0.02 29.94
CA PHE A 189 19.84 -1.27 30.59
C PHE A 189 19.83 -2.43 29.63
N PHE A 190 19.63 -2.17 28.33
CA PHE A 190 19.59 -3.22 27.32
C PHE A 190 20.95 -3.90 27.21
N THR A 191 22.02 -3.10 27.28
CA THR A 191 23.41 -3.57 27.33
C THR A 191 23.96 -3.36 28.74
N THR A 192 24.76 -4.28 29.27
CA THR A 192 25.45 -4.14 30.57
C THR A 192 26.90 -4.58 30.45
N THR A 193 27.85 -3.79 30.95
CA THR A 193 29.31 -4.07 30.85
C THR A 193 29.96 -4.52 32.15
N ASP A 194 29.27 -4.40 33.27
CA ASP A 194 29.64 -4.93 34.57
C ASP A 194 28.51 -5.85 35.07
N ASN A 195 28.78 -6.86 35.90
CA ASN A 195 27.78 -7.80 36.46
C ASN A 195 26.78 -7.13 37.43
N ARG A 196 26.34 -5.92 37.13
CA ARG A 196 25.30 -5.14 37.79
C ARG A 196 24.41 -4.65 36.64
N CYS A 197 23.15 -4.33 36.91
CA CYS A 197 22.32 -3.58 35.95
C CYS A 197 22.82 -2.12 35.95
N GLY A 198 24.08 -1.98 35.55
CA GLY A 198 24.89 -0.79 35.54
C GLY A 198 24.54 0.03 34.30
N LYS A 199 24.79 1.32 34.43
CA LYS A 199 24.37 2.35 33.49
C LYS A 199 25.16 2.27 32.16
N ALA A 200 24.86 1.33 31.27
CA ALA A 200 25.37 1.42 29.90
C ALA A 200 24.68 2.55 29.13
N GLY A 201 25.35 3.07 28.10
CA GLY A 201 24.81 4.17 27.31
C GLY A 201 23.58 3.75 26.50
N LYS A 202 22.66 4.70 26.30
CA LYS A 202 21.68 4.59 25.22
C LYS A 202 22.40 4.69 23.88
N THR A 203 21.87 4.05 22.85
CA THR A 203 22.41 4.15 21.50
C THR A 203 21.30 4.54 20.55
N PHE A 204 21.56 5.54 19.71
CA PHE A 204 20.72 5.87 18.58
C PHE A 204 21.13 5.02 17.39
N LYS A 205 20.14 4.64 16.57
CA LYS A 205 20.39 4.08 15.24
C LYS A 205 19.40 4.74 14.28
N PRO A 206 19.85 5.20 13.10
CA PRO A 206 18.91 5.68 12.11
C PRO A 206 18.12 4.50 11.54
N VAL A 207 16.83 4.70 11.30
CA VAL A 207 15.92 3.67 10.80
C VAL A 207 15.04 4.20 9.67
N TRP A 208 14.86 3.38 8.63
CA TRP A 208 13.90 3.61 7.56
C TRP A 208 12.77 2.60 7.68
N LEU A 209 11.54 3.11 7.84
CA LEU A 209 10.33 2.32 7.94
C LEU A 209 9.60 2.32 6.61
N TRP A 210 9.43 1.14 6.03
CA TRP A 210 8.75 0.91 4.78
C TRP A 210 7.46 0.12 5.01
N VAL A 211 6.41 0.43 4.27
CA VAL A 211 5.17 -0.36 4.23
C VAL A 211 4.99 -0.97 2.84
N ASP A 212 4.56 -2.22 2.79
CA ASP A 212 4.25 -2.90 1.53
C ASP A 212 2.80 -2.62 1.17
N SER A 213 2.63 -1.72 0.21
CA SER A 213 1.32 -1.30 -0.31
C SER A 213 0.49 -2.51 -0.73
N LEU A 214 -0.74 -2.61 -0.21
CA LEU A 214 -1.67 -3.67 -0.58
C LEU A 214 -2.03 -3.57 -2.06
N ALA A 215 -1.54 -4.53 -2.83
CA ALA A 215 -1.99 -4.77 -4.19
C ALA A 215 -3.50 -5.08 -4.21
N ASN A 216 -4.24 -4.42 -5.09
CA ASN A 216 -5.64 -4.69 -5.38
C ASN A 216 -5.73 -5.68 -6.54
N TRP A 217 -5.30 -6.93 -6.29
CA TRP A 217 -5.28 -7.98 -7.32
C TRP A 217 -6.68 -8.30 -7.83
N LYS A 218 -6.86 -8.19 -9.14
CA LYS A 218 -8.06 -8.58 -9.88
C LYS A 218 -7.73 -9.76 -10.80
N LEU A 219 -8.52 -10.83 -10.75
CA LEU A 219 -8.33 -12.00 -11.61
C LEU A 219 -8.69 -11.63 -13.04
N ALA A 220 -7.73 -11.68 -13.94
CA ALA A 220 -7.91 -11.30 -15.34
C ALA A 220 -8.13 -12.53 -16.24
N LEU A 221 -7.36 -13.60 -16.02
CA LEU A 221 -7.39 -14.79 -16.87
C LEU A 221 -7.09 -16.04 -16.02
N LYS A 222 -7.76 -17.14 -16.32
CA LYS A 222 -7.35 -18.50 -15.91
C LYS A 222 -6.98 -19.28 -17.15
N VAL A 223 -5.88 -19.99 -17.03
CA VAL A 223 -5.32 -20.85 -18.06
C VAL A 223 -5.39 -22.27 -17.53
N GLY A 224 -6.29 -23.06 -18.09
CA GLY A 224 -6.41 -24.48 -17.74
C GLY A 224 -5.34 -25.32 -18.42
N GLU A 225 -5.39 -26.63 -18.18
CA GLU A 225 -4.54 -27.60 -18.88
C GLU A 225 -5.09 -27.93 -20.27
N THR A 226 -5.30 -26.90 -21.10
CA THR A 226 -5.88 -27.05 -22.44
C THR A 226 -5.11 -26.24 -23.49
N LYS A 227 -5.51 -26.39 -24.76
CA LYS A 227 -4.99 -25.64 -25.90
C LYS A 227 -5.72 -24.32 -26.21
N THR A 228 -6.83 -24.03 -25.52
CA THR A 228 -7.72 -22.90 -25.84
C THR A 228 -7.00 -21.55 -25.76
N LEU A 229 -6.15 -21.40 -24.75
CA LEU A 229 -5.34 -20.20 -24.52
C LEU A 229 -3.88 -20.38 -24.98
N GLY A 230 -3.63 -21.22 -25.99
CA GLY A 230 -2.34 -21.30 -26.69
C GLY A 230 -1.88 -19.95 -27.27
N PHE A 231 -0.61 -19.85 -27.67
CA PHE A 231 -0.01 -18.60 -28.16
C PHE A 231 -0.87 -17.89 -29.21
N SER A 232 -1.37 -18.61 -30.22
CA SER A 232 -2.11 -18.05 -31.35
C SER A 232 -3.59 -17.81 -31.07
N SER A 233 -4.07 -18.06 -29.84
CA SER A 233 -5.47 -17.86 -29.48
C SER A 233 -5.90 -16.39 -29.68
N PRO A 234 -7.01 -16.11 -30.37
CA PRO A 234 -7.51 -14.75 -30.52
C PRO A 234 -8.00 -14.15 -29.19
N LEU A 235 -8.22 -14.99 -28.17
CA LEU A 235 -8.63 -14.55 -26.83
C LEU A 235 -7.58 -13.67 -26.13
N TRP A 236 -6.31 -13.68 -26.56
CA TRP A 236 -5.31 -12.77 -26.02
C TRP A 236 -5.53 -11.30 -26.43
N THR A 237 -6.13 -11.07 -27.60
CA THR A 237 -6.17 -9.73 -28.22
C THR A 237 -7.59 -9.23 -28.52
N ASN A 238 -8.58 -10.12 -28.56
CA ASN A 238 -9.97 -9.75 -28.77
C ASN A 238 -10.68 -9.37 -27.45
N THR A 239 -11.96 -8.98 -27.55
CA THR A 239 -12.82 -8.64 -26.41
C THR A 239 -13.78 -9.76 -26.00
N ALA A 240 -13.67 -10.95 -26.60
CA ALA A 240 -14.50 -12.08 -26.21
C ALA A 240 -14.09 -12.54 -24.80
N LEU A 241 -15.09 -12.84 -23.98
CA LEU A 241 -14.94 -13.42 -22.65
C LEU A 241 -15.10 -14.94 -22.73
N LEU A 242 -14.66 -15.64 -21.69
CA LEU A 242 -14.68 -17.11 -21.64
C LEU A 242 -14.99 -17.54 -20.20
N ASN A 243 -16.02 -18.37 -20.01
CA ASN A 243 -16.37 -18.96 -18.71
C ASN A 243 -16.40 -17.94 -17.55
N GLU A 244 -17.05 -16.79 -17.74
CA GLU A 244 -17.03 -15.66 -16.78
C GLU A 244 -17.59 -16.01 -15.40
N ALA A 245 -18.51 -16.95 -15.33
CA ALA A 245 -19.09 -17.44 -14.08
C ALA A 245 -18.18 -18.44 -13.34
N SER A 246 -17.03 -18.78 -13.91
CA SER A 246 -16.13 -19.78 -13.34
C SER A 246 -15.53 -19.27 -12.02
N ALA A 247 -15.69 -20.06 -10.96
CA ALA A 247 -15.15 -19.76 -9.64
C ALA A 247 -13.61 -19.73 -9.67
N VAL A 248 -13.00 -18.92 -8.80
CA VAL A 248 -11.54 -18.72 -8.75
C VAL A 248 -10.81 -20.06 -8.70
N ASP A 249 -11.15 -20.96 -7.79
CA ASP A 249 -10.41 -22.23 -7.59
C ASP A 249 -10.69 -23.32 -8.64
N THR A 250 -11.57 -23.05 -9.62
CA THR A 250 -11.87 -24.02 -10.68
C THR A 250 -10.76 -24.03 -11.72
N ILE A 251 -10.17 -25.21 -11.97
CA ILE A 251 -9.14 -25.41 -12.99
C ILE A 251 -9.80 -25.54 -14.37
N GLU A 252 -9.91 -24.43 -15.09
CA GLU A 252 -10.34 -24.36 -16.48
C GLU A 252 -9.88 -23.05 -17.12
N ASP A 253 -10.02 -22.94 -18.45
CA ASP A 253 -9.80 -21.65 -19.12
C ASP A 253 -10.94 -20.69 -18.79
N ALA A 254 -10.61 -19.48 -18.35
CA ALA A 254 -11.57 -18.41 -18.17
C ALA A 254 -10.92 -17.06 -18.50
N LYS A 255 -11.69 -16.14 -19.06
CA LYS A 255 -11.28 -14.77 -19.35
C LYS A 255 -12.35 -13.83 -18.86
N TYR A 256 -11.94 -12.99 -17.92
CA TYR A 256 -12.82 -12.06 -17.21
C TYR A 256 -12.77 -10.68 -17.83
N LYS A 257 -13.76 -9.84 -17.48
CA LYS A 257 -13.87 -8.46 -17.95
C LYS A 257 -12.61 -7.66 -17.61
N GLU A 258 -11.99 -7.97 -16.48
CA GLU A 258 -10.83 -7.31 -15.94
C GLU A 258 -9.61 -7.42 -16.87
N PHE A 259 -9.49 -8.50 -17.65
CA PHE A 259 -8.47 -8.61 -18.69
C PHE A 259 -8.60 -7.51 -19.77
N ILE A 260 -9.83 -7.06 -20.03
CA ILE A 260 -10.15 -6.10 -21.08
C ILE A 260 -10.09 -4.67 -20.56
N THR A 261 -10.49 -4.44 -19.29
CA THR A 261 -10.77 -3.09 -18.78
C THR A 261 -9.79 -2.59 -17.74
N GLU A 262 -9.08 -3.45 -17.00
CA GLU A 262 -8.37 -2.96 -15.81
C GLU A 262 -7.00 -2.40 -16.12
N PRO A 263 -6.74 -1.12 -15.82
CA PRO A 263 -5.41 -0.56 -15.93
C PRO A 263 -4.52 -1.06 -14.80
N PHE A 264 -3.28 -1.40 -15.12
CA PHE A 264 -2.32 -1.87 -14.14
C PHE A 264 -0.88 -1.43 -14.44
N LYS A 265 -0.05 -1.51 -13.41
CA LYS A 265 1.42 -1.52 -13.51
C LYS A 265 2.04 -2.80 -12.98
N ARG A 266 1.26 -3.68 -12.35
CA ARG A 266 1.75 -4.98 -11.87
C ARG A 266 0.85 -6.08 -12.36
N ILE A 267 1.47 -7.19 -12.73
CA ILE A 267 0.81 -8.41 -13.14
C ILE A 267 1.46 -9.57 -12.38
N ARG A 268 0.69 -10.61 -12.10
CA ARG A 268 1.23 -11.85 -11.55
C ARG A 268 0.60 -13.05 -12.20
N MET A 269 1.37 -14.13 -12.28
CA MET A 269 0.86 -15.45 -12.62
C MET A 269 1.10 -16.41 -11.46
N CYS A 270 0.04 -17.02 -10.94
CA CYS A 270 0.10 -18.04 -9.91
C CYS A 270 -0.04 -19.41 -10.55
N VAL A 271 0.91 -20.31 -10.29
CA VAL A 271 1.03 -21.59 -11.00
C VAL A 271 0.62 -22.74 -10.09
N GLY A 272 -0.27 -23.60 -10.57
CA GLY A 272 -0.78 -24.75 -9.81
C GLY A 272 -1.87 -24.41 -8.78
N THR A 273 -1.90 -23.17 -8.27
CA THR A 273 -2.92 -22.68 -7.34
C THR A 273 -3.31 -21.24 -7.67
N ALA A 274 -4.50 -20.81 -7.23
CA ALA A 274 -5.04 -19.50 -7.58
C ALA A 274 -4.28 -18.32 -6.96
N GLU A 275 -3.81 -18.45 -5.72
CA GLU A 275 -3.29 -17.31 -4.95
C GLU A 275 -1.89 -17.53 -4.35
N SER A 276 -1.28 -18.71 -4.58
CA SER A 276 0.07 -19.02 -4.09
C SER A 276 0.97 -19.51 -5.23
N ASN A 277 2.28 -19.61 -4.98
CA ASN A 277 3.27 -20.00 -5.99
C ASN A 277 3.22 -19.09 -7.23
N CYS A 278 3.38 -17.77 -6.98
CA CYS A 278 3.20 -16.74 -7.98
C CYS A 278 4.52 -16.09 -8.39
N VAL A 279 4.59 -15.73 -9.68
CA VAL A 279 5.60 -14.84 -10.23
C VAL A 279 4.93 -13.49 -10.47
N GLU A 280 5.46 -12.44 -9.86
CA GLU A 280 4.99 -11.07 -10.08
C GLU A 280 5.94 -10.33 -11.03
N HIS A 281 5.42 -9.32 -11.71
CA HIS A 281 6.20 -8.42 -12.54
C HIS A 281 5.63 -7.01 -12.48
N VAL A 282 6.53 -6.01 -12.41
CA VAL A 282 6.20 -4.59 -12.33
C VAL A 282 6.69 -3.89 -13.59
N PHE A 283 5.78 -3.21 -14.27
CA PHE A 283 6.09 -2.43 -15.46
C PHE A 283 6.50 -1.00 -15.08
N SER A 284 7.49 -0.47 -15.80
CA SER A 284 7.86 0.95 -15.72
C SER A 284 6.73 1.87 -16.19
N GLN A 285 5.92 1.40 -17.14
CA GLN A 285 4.77 2.10 -17.69
C GLN A 285 3.43 1.48 -17.27
N LYS A 286 2.36 2.28 -17.35
CA LYS A 286 0.99 1.81 -17.16
C LYS A 286 0.49 1.13 -18.44
N TYR A 287 -0.18 -0.01 -18.32
CA TYR A 287 -1.03 -0.56 -19.38
C TYR A 287 -2.49 -0.28 -19.07
N ASP A 288 -3.27 0.09 -20.10
CA ASP A 288 -4.71 0.34 -19.93
C ASP A 288 -5.50 -0.96 -19.70
N SER A 289 -4.98 -2.11 -20.15
CA SER A 289 -5.48 -3.45 -19.80
C SER A 289 -4.55 -4.59 -20.24
N ALA A 290 -4.85 -5.83 -19.83
CA ALA A 290 -4.04 -6.99 -20.18
C ALA A 290 -4.19 -7.29 -21.67
N LYS A 291 -5.40 -7.09 -22.22
CA LYS A 291 -5.62 -7.07 -23.67
C LYS A 291 -4.69 -6.09 -24.38
N ALA A 292 -4.50 -4.88 -23.86
CA ALA A 292 -3.59 -3.90 -24.47
C ALA A 292 -2.14 -4.38 -24.43
N LEU A 293 -1.68 -4.91 -23.28
CA LEU A 293 -0.36 -5.53 -23.12
C LEU A 293 -0.13 -6.66 -24.14
N PHE A 294 -1.03 -7.64 -24.20
CA PHE A 294 -0.88 -8.79 -25.11
C PHE A 294 -1.17 -8.46 -26.59
N SER A 295 -1.66 -7.24 -26.89
CA SER A 295 -1.84 -6.74 -28.26
C SER A 295 -0.68 -5.88 -28.76
N ALA A 296 0.26 -5.48 -27.90
CA ALA A 296 1.33 -4.52 -28.21
C ALA A 296 2.47 -5.07 -29.10
N GLY A 297 2.39 -6.34 -29.53
CA GLY A 297 3.50 -7.04 -30.18
C GLY A 297 4.57 -7.47 -29.18
N TYR A 298 5.76 -7.84 -29.67
CA TYR A 298 6.87 -8.28 -28.81
C TYR A 298 7.36 -7.15 -27.90
N ILE A 299 7.35 -7.41 -26.60
CA ILE A 299 7.92 -6.53 -25.58
C ILE A 299 9.06 -7.29 -24.93
N ARG A 300 10.29 -6.83 -25.20
CA ARG A 300 11.49 -7.35 -24.55
C ARG A 300 11.59 -6.75 -23.15
N ASP A 301 11.69 -7.60 -22.15
CA ASP A 301 11.82 -7.17 -20.76
C ASP A 301 12.78 -8.08 -19.99
N GLU A 302 13.96 -7.56 -19.69
CA GLU A 302 15.00 -8.29 -18.96
C GLU A 302 14.71 -8.42 -17.45
N SER A 303 13.76 -7.65 -16.91
CA SER A 303 13.38 -7.70 -15.50
C SER A 303 12.38 -8.81 -15.17
N VAL A 304 12.02 -9.65 -16.15
CA VAL A 304 11.24 -10.86 -15.89
C VAL A 304 11.99 -11.78 -14.92
N ASP A 305 11.32 -12.22 -13.86
CA ASP A 305 11.91 -13.09 -12.84
C ASP A 305 12.08 -14.53 -13.34
N LYS A 306 13.26 -14.82 -13.90
CA LYS A 306 13.63 -16.16 -14.38
C LYS A 306 13.49 -17.22 -13.31
N ASP A 307 14.02 -16.96 -12.12
CA ASP A 307 14.13 -17.94 -11.05
C ASP A 307 12.76 -18.19 -10.42
N GLY A 308 11.93 -17.15 -10.30
CA GLY A 308 10.52 -17.26 -9.96
C GLY A 308 9.73 -18.11 -10.96
N ILE A 309 9.93 -17.93 -12.27
CA ILE A 309 9.30 -18.77 -13.32
C ILE A 309 9.74 -20.23 -13.18
N LEU A 310 11.04 -20.49 -13.10
CA LEU A 310 11.57 -21.84 -12.94
C LEU A 310 11.05 -22.49 -11.65
N THR A 311 11.03 -21.77 -10.54
CA THR A 311 10.51 -22.29 -9.26
C THR A 311 9.02 -22.57 -9.35
N SER A 312 8.23 -21.64 -9.91
CA SER A 312 6.77 -21.74 -9.93
C SER A 312 6.25 -22.82 -10.86
N PHE A 313 6.85 -22.94 -12.05
CA PHE A 313 6.50 -24.02 -12.99
C PHE A 313 7.10 -25.37 -12.59
N GLY A 314 8.27 -25.36 -11.93
CA GLY A 314 8.90 -26.53 -11.34
C GLY A 314 9.41 -27.60 -12.32
N PRO A 315 10.11 -27.26 -13.43
CA PRO A 315 10.92 -28.25 -14.13
C PRO A 315 12.02 -28.77 -13.19
N VAL A 316 12.32 -30.07 -13.27
CA VAL A 316 13.31 -30.70 -12.38
C VAL A 316 14.69 -30.07 -12.61
N LYS A 317 15.35 -29.59 -11.54
CA LYS A 317 16.71 -29.02 -11.65
C LYS A 317 17.67 -30.03 -12.31
N GLY A 318 18.45 -29.56 -13.27
CA GLY A 318 19.34 -30.39 -14.09
C GLY A 318 18.68 -31.05 -15.30
N SER A 319 17.34 -31.03 -15.40
CA SER A 319 16.63 -31.51 -16.60
C SER A 319 16.50 -30.47 -17.71
N TYR A 320 16.72 -29.19 -17.38
CA TYR A 320 16.72 -28.04 -18.29
C TYR A 320 18.10 -27.37 -18.27
N ARG A 321 18.40 -26.57 -19.30
CA ARG A 321 19.62 -25.76 -19.31
C ARG A 321 19.37 -24.45 -18.56
N ASP A 322 20.12 -24.22 -17.50
CA ASP A 322 20.08 -22.98 -16.73
C ASP A 322 20.99 -21.91 -17.38
N CYS A 323 20.45 -21.18 -18.36
CA CYS A 323 21.11 -20.04 -19.02
C CYS A 323 20.55 -18.70 -18.53
N PRO A 324 21.22 -17.58 -18.85
CA PRO A 324 20.53 -16.30 -18.99
C PRO A 324 19.33 -16.45 -19.95
N MET A 325 18.24 -15.74 -19.68
CA MET A 325 17.03 -15.81 -20.50
C MET A 325 17.31 -15.30 -21.91
N GLN A 326 16.80 -16.01 -22.91
CA GLN A 326 16.76 -15.55 -24.29
C GLN A 326 15.37 -14.97 -24.57
N ARG A 327 15.29 -13.77 -25.15
CA ARG A 327 14.03 -13.03 -25.40
C ARG A 327 13.04 -13.05 -24.22
N PRO A 328 13.44 -12.64 -23.00
CA PRO A 328 12.49 -12.54 -21.89
C PRO A 328 11.46 -11.43 -22.16
N GLY A 329 10.22 -11.64 -21.71
CA GLY A 329 9.19 -10.61 -21.75
C GLY A 329 7.82 -11.13 -22.20
N PHE A 330 7.14 -10.32 -23.03
CA PHE A 330 5.75 -10.54 -23.44
C PHE A 330 5.62 -10.67 -24.97
N ASN A 331 4.69 -11.51 -25.42
CA ASN A 331 4.49 -11.87 -26.83
C ASN A 331 5.78 -12.26 -27.55
N ILE A 332 6.56 -13.13 -26.92
CA ILE A 332 7.87 -13.53 -27.40
C ILE A 332 7.75 -14.56 -28.51
N GLU A 333 8.56 -14.40 -29.54
CA GLU A 333 8.74 -15.35 -30.63
C GLU A 333 10.23 -15.56 -30.84
N CYS A 334 10.72 -16.72 -30.43
CA CYS A 334 12.10 -17.16 -30.60
C CYS A 334 12.36 -17.51 -32.07
N LYS A 335 13.63 -17.49 -32.46
CA LYS A 335 14.05 -17.70 -33.85
C LYS A 335 13.52 -19.00 -34.46
N ASP A 336 13.53 -20.08 -33.69
CA ASP A 336 13.16 -21.42 -34.17
C ASP A 336 11.68 -21.74 -33.92
N GLY A 337 10.84 -20.70 -33.78
CA GLY A 337 9.39 -20.84 -33.71
C GLY A 337 8.83 -21.25 -32.35
N ASN A 338 9.66 -21.27 -31.30
CA ASN A 338 9.18 -21.31 -29.92
C ASN A 338 8.59 -19.95 -29.53
N LYS A 339 7.49 -19.93 -28.78
CA LYS A 339 6.76 -18.70 -28.46
C LYS A 339 6.14 -18.76 -27.06
N ALA A 340 5.96 -17.61 -26.44
CA ALA A 340 5.19 -17.44 -25.21
C ALA A 340 4.51 -16.06 -25.16
N ARG A 341 3.31 -15.97 -24.57
CA ARG A 341 2.65 -14.69 -24.31
C ARG A 341 3.28 -13.95 -23.15
N TRP A 342 3.74 -14.67 -22.13
CA TRP A 342 4.64 -14.16 -21.10
C TRP A 342 5.57 -15.30 -20.65
N GLY A 343 6.89 -15.08 -20.72
CA GLY A 343 7.89 -16.09 -20.43
C GLY A 343 9.26 -15.78 -21.02
N PHE A 344 10.04 -16.82 -21.31
CA PHE A 344 11.34 -16.71 -21.98
C PHE A 344 11.68 -17.96 -22.82
N CYS A 345 12.64 -17.81 -23.73
CA CYS A 345 13.23 -18.86 -24.55
C CYS A 345 14.50 -19.45 -23.91
N ALA A 346 14.80 -20.71 -24.21
CA ALA A 346 16.02 -21.38 -23.75
C ALA A 346 16.50 -22.44 -24.76
N ASN A 347 17.80 -22.74 -24.69
CA ASN A 347 18.38 -23.91 -25.36
C ASN A 347 18.12 -25.19 -24.57
N CYS A 348 18.19 -26.33 -25.24
CA CYS A 348 18.07 -27.63 -24.59
C CYS A 348 19.33 -28.01 -23.78
N PRO A 349 19.21 -28.92 -22.79
CA PRO A 349 20.31 -29.32 -21.90
C PRO A 349 21.61 -29.83 -22.54
N SER A 350 21.60 -30.36 -23.76
CA SER A 350 22.84 -30.84 -24.41
C SER A 350 23.62 -29.72 -25.11
N GLN A 351 23.01 -28.56 -25.33
CA GLN A 351 23.60 -27.44 -26.07
C GLN A 351 24.23 -26.40 -25.14
N GLN A 352 25.08 -25.54 -25.70
CA GLN A 352 25.64 -24.38 -25.00
C GLN A 352 24.60 -23.25 -24.89
N CYS A 353 24.79 -22.34 -23.93
CA CYS A 353 23.93 -21.18 -23.79
C CYS A 353 24.12 -20.21 -24.96
N GLN A 354 23.03 -19.88 -25.65
CA GLN A 354 23.00 -18.87 -26.70
C GLN A 354 21.98 -17.78 -26.35
N ASN A 355 22.44 -16.71 -25.70
CA ASN A 355 21.55 -15.75 -25.05
C ASN A 355 21.06 -14.61 -25.96
N SER A 356 21.54 -14.54 -27.21
CA SER A 356 21.10 -13.49 -28.15
C SER A 356 19.67 -13.76 -28.62
N ASP A 357 18.87 -12.70 -28.76
CA ASP A 357 17.52 -12.77 -29.34
C ASP A 357 17.50 -13.34 -30.77
N SER A 358 18.65 -13.37 -31.44
CA SER A 358 18.88 -13.90 -32.80
C SER A 358 19.56 -15.28 -32.84
N SER A 359 19.84 -15.87 -31.68
CA SER A 359 20.42 -17.20 -31.55
C SER A 359 19.36 -18.29 -31.69
N ASP A 360 19.84 -19.54 -31.84
CA ASP A 360 19.00 -20.73 -31.80
C ASP A 360 18.32 -20.85 -30.42
N ALA A 361 17.06 -21.27 -30.42
CA ALA A 361 16.18 -21.34 -29.25
C ALA A 361 15.33 -22.61 -29.31
N ASP A 362 15.77 -23.68 -28.65
CA ASP A 362 15.12 -24.99 -28.73
C ASP A 362 13.75 -25.06 -28.04
N ALA A 363 13.52 -24.20 -27.03
CA ALA A 363 12.36 -24.28 -26.15
C ALA A 363 11.89 -22.92 -25.61
N ALA A 364 10.65 -22.89 -25.12
CA ALA A 364 10.06 -21.83 -24.30
C ALA A 364 9.33 -22.40 -23.06
N ILE A 365 9.22 -21.55 -22.03
CA ILE A 365 8.46 -21.74 -20.78
C ILE A 365 7.61 -20.49 -20.48
N GLY A 366 6.41 -20.67 -19.93
CA GLY A 366 5.53 -19.57 -19.54
C GLY A 366 4.06 -19.83 -19.83
N ILE A 367 3.31 -18.77 -20.17
CA ILE A 367 1.89 -18.83 -20.57
C ILE A 367 1.71 -18.53 -22.06
N GLY A 368 0.63 -19.02 -22.65
CA GLY A 368 0.28 -18.98 -24.06
C GLY A 368 1.45 -19.41 -24.94
N ILE A 369 1.82 -20.69 -24.93
CA ILE A 369 3.06 -21.18 -25.53
C ILE A 369 2.85 -22.01 -26.80
N ALA A 370 3.81 -21.94 -27.71
CA ALA A 370 3.89 -22.74 -28.93
C ALA A 370 5.34 -23.16 -29.18
N GLY A 371 5.59 -24.28 -29.87
CA GLY A 371 6.97 -24.73 -30.12
C GLY A 371 7.14 -25.68 -31.30
N GLN A 372 8.34 -25.69 -31.88
CA GLN A 372 8.68 -26.36 -33.16
C GLN A 372 8.40 -27.88 -33.24
N LYS A 373 8.47 -28.58 -32.11
CA LYS A 373 8.15 -30.02 -31.97
C LYS A 373 7.12 -30.28 -30.89
N THR A 374 6.31 -29.25 -30.65
CA THR A 374 5.15 -29.34 -29.77
C THR A 374 3.95 -29.30 -30.71
N ASP A 375 3.38 -30.48 -30.94
CA ASP A 375 2.26 -30.76 -31.85
C ASP A 375 0.98 -29.97 -31.54
N THR A 376 0.90 -29.31 -30.38
CA THR A 376 -0.23 -28.50 -29.96
C THR A 376 0.25 -27.35 -29.10
N GLU A 377 -0.30 -26.15 -29.31
CA GLU A 377 -0.05 -25.01 -28.42
C GLU A 377 -0.60 -25.29 -27.02
N LEU A 378 0.08 -24.82 -25.98
CA LEU A 378 -0.35 -25.02 -24.60
C LEU A 378 -0.80 -23.70 -23.98
N GLY A 379 -1.83 -23.76 -23.15
CA GLY A 379 -2.24 -22.64 -22.30
C GLY A 379 -1.08 -22.15 -21.44
N ALA A 380 -0.41 -23.03 -20.69
CA ALA A 380 0.78 -22.68 -19.91
C ALA A 380 1.62 -23.92 -19.58
N GLY A 381 2.90 -23.72 -19.29
CA GLY A 381 3.86 -24.77 -18.97
C GLY A 381 5.16 -24.59 -19.73
N TRP A 382 5.67 -25.66 -20.33
CA TRP A 382 6.85 -25.59 -21.20
C TRP A 382 6.77 -26.54 -22.39
N THR A 383 7.48 -26.15 -23.44
CA THR A 383 7.55 -26.85 -24.74
C THR A 383 8.43 -28.12 -24.68
N ALA A 384 8.34 -28.97 -25.70
CA ALA A 384 8.85 -30.35 -25.69
C ALA A 384 10.36 -30.53 -25.46
N TYR A 385 11.18 -29.49 -25.68
CA TYR A 385 12.64 -29.52 -25.52
C TYR A 385 13.16 -28.84 -24.24
N PHE A 386 12.27 -28.23 -23.44
CA PHE A 386 12.71 -27.39 -22.33
C PHE A 386 13.41 -28.20 -21.21
N ALA A 387 12.81 -29.33 -20.82
CA ALA A 387 13.24 -30.12 -19.68
C ALA A 387 13.33 -31.65 -19.96
N PRO A 388 14.01 -32.11 -21.04
CA PRO A 388 14.05 -33.53 -21.43
C PRO A 388 14.89 -34.42 -20.51
N GLY A 389 15.67 -33.84 -19.60
CA GLY A 389 16.61 -34.54 -18.73
C GLY A 389 18.05 -34.11 -18.98
N GLU A 390 18.92 -34.45 -18.04
CA GLU A 390 20.32 -34.04 -18.03
C GLU A 390 21.04 -34.41 -19.33
N GLY A 391 21.68 -33.42 -19.96
CA GLY A 391 22.48 -33.61 -21.19
C GLY A 391 21.67 -34.04 -22.42
N LYS A 392 20.34 -33.94 -22.42
CA LYS A 392 19.47 -34.36 -23.52
C LYS A 392 18.98 -33.18 -24.37
N CYS A 393 18.56 -33.49 -25.59
CA CYS A 393 17.85 -32.60 -26.50
C CYS A 393 16.80 -33.39 -27.29
N SER A 394 15.89 -34.03 -26.56
CA SER A 394 14.79 -34.82 -27.13
C SER A 394 13.46 -34.12 -26.91
N ALA A 395 12.56 -34.15 -27.91
CA ALA A 395 11.23 -33.54 -27.82
C ALA A 395 10.27 -34.39 -26.98
N THR A 396 10.53 -34.54 -25.68
CA THR A 396 9.82 -35.48 -24.79
C THR A 396 9.26 -34.86 -23.52
N SER A 397 9.51 -33.57 -23.27
CA SER A 397 9.24 -32.96 -21.97
C SER A 397 8.04 -32.03 -21.92
N LYS A 398 7.14 -32.03 -22.90
CA LYS A 398 6.02 -31.07 -22.90
C LYS A 398 5.16 -31.24 -21.63
N THR A 399 4.77 -30.14 -21.00
CA THR A 399 4.01 -30.16 -19.74
C THR A 399 2.99 -29.03 -19.70
N PHE A 400 1.76 -29.33 -19.26
CA PHE A 400 0.75 -28.34 -18.91
C PHE A 400 0.89 -27.95 -17.43
N LYS A 401 0.59 -26.69 -17.12
CA LYS A 401 0.36 -26.21 -15.76
C LYS A 401 -0.84 -25.29 -15.73
N PRO A 402 -1.76 -25.40 -14.77
CA PRO A 402 -2.82 -24.42 -14.63
C PRO A 402 -2.24 -23.12 -14.06
N VAL A 403 -2.71 -21.97 -14.56
CA VAL A 403 -2.22 -20.64 -14.18
C VAL A 403 -3.36 -19.66 -13.97
N TRP A 404 -3.26 -18.84 -12.93
CA TRP A 404 -4.13 -17.70 -12.67
C TRP A 404 -3.36 -16.41 -12.88
N LEU A 405 -3.79 -15.62 -13.85
CA LEU A 405 -3.22 -14.32 -14.17
C LEU A 405 -4.03 -13.23 -13.46
N TRP A 406 -3.37 -12.50 -12.58
CA TRP A 406 -3.95 -11.37 -11.86
C TRP A 406 -3.27 -10.08 -12.27
N VAL A 407 -4.02 -8.99 -12.28
CA VAL A 407 -3.50 -7.64 -12.47
C VAL A 407 -3.73 -6.83 -11.20
N ASP A 408 -2.74 -6.07 -10.78
CA ASP A 408 -2.88 -5.16 -9.64
C ASP A 408 -3.63 -3.93 -10.14
N SER A 409 -4.94 -3.93 -9.91
CA SER A 409 -5.82 -2.87 -10.38
C SER A 409 -5.36 -1.58 -9.74
N LEU A 410 -4.89 -0.66 -10.57
CA LEU A 410 -4.69 0.71 -10.14
C LEU A 410 -6.05 1.23 -9.69
N VAL A 411 -6.06 1.94 -8.56
CA VAL A 411 -7.25 2.65 -8.09
C VAL A 411 -7.77 3.50 -9.25
N ASN A 412 -8.99 3.20 -9.71
CA ASN A 412 -9.53 3.81 -10.92
C ASN A 412 -10.35 5.04 -10.52
N TRP A 413 -9.62 6.11 -10.19
CA TRP A 413 -10.23 7.38 -9.85
C TRP A 413 -10.95 7.96 -11.06
N LYS A 414 -12.27 8.10 -10.92
CA LYS A 414 -13.12 8.78 -11.88
C LYS A 414 -13.52 10.14 -11.33
N LEU A 415 -13.28 11.19 -12.11
CA LEU A 415 -13.66 12.54 -11.72
C LEU A 415 -15.19 12.64 -11.69
N ALA A 416 -15.75 12.90 -10.51
CA ALA A 416 -17.19 13.01 -10.32
C ALA A 416 -17.65 14.47 -10.29
N LEU A 417 -16.89 15.34 -9.61
CA LEU A 417 -17.25 16.74 -9.41
C LEU A 417 -15.98 17.61 -9.43
N LYS A 418 -16.07 18.80 -10.04
CA LYS A 418 -15.16 19.90 -9.79
C LYS A 418 -15.94 21.02 -9.15
N VAL A 419 -15.37 21.56 -8.10
CA VAL A 419 -15.89 22.69 -7.36
C VAL A 419 -14.96 23.86 -7.63
N GLY A 420 -15.46 24.87 -8.32
CA GLY A 420 -14.75 26.12 -8.54
C GLY A 420 -14.87 27.04 -7.31
N GLU A 421 -14.24 28.20 -7.39
CA GLU A 421 -14.34 29.23 -6.35
C GLU A 421 -15.63 30.06 -6.52
N THR A 422 -16.79 29.39 -6.57
CA THR A 422 -18.11 30.01 -6.75
C THR A 422 -19.14 29.46 -5.76
N SER A 423 -20.35 30.02 -5.75
CA SER A 423 -21.48 29.53 -4.94
C SER A 423 -22.34 28.46 -5.63
N THR A 424 -22.04 28.10 -6.89
CA THR A 424 -22.87 27.20 -7.72
C THR A 424 -23.08 25.83 -7.08
N LEU A 425 -22.03 25.30 -6.46
CA LEU A 425 -22.03 24.03 -5.75
C LEU A 425 -22.06 24.23 -4.22
N GLY A 426 -22.69 25.32 -3.76
CA GLY A 426 -23.01 25.55 -2.35
C GLY A 426 -23.85 24.42 -1.71
N PHE A 427 -23.99 24.41 -0.38
CA PHE A 427 -24.71 23.35 0.34
C PHE A 427 -26.11 23.09 -0.23
N SER A 428 -26.89 24.14 -0.48
CA SER A 428 -28.29 24.04 -0.92
C SER A 428 -28.44 23.77 -2.42
N SER A 429 -27.33 23.66 -3.17
CA SER A 429 -27.38 23.41 -4.60
C SER A 429 -28.14 22.11 -4.91
N PRO A 430 -29.16 22.13 -5.79
CA PRO A 430 -29.87 20.92 -6.17
C PRO A 430 -28.98 19.94 -6.94
N LEU A 431 -27.82 20.39 -7.44
CA LEU A 431 -26.82 19.56 -8.13
C LEU A 431 -26.22 18.46 -7.24
N TRP A 432 -26.34 18.54 -5.91
CA TRP A 432 -25.90 17.44 -5.03
C TRP A 432 -26.81 16.21 -5.11
N THR A 433 -28.10 16.41 -5.36
CA THR A 433 -29.12 15.36 -5.20
C THR A 433 -29.88 15.04 -6.49
N ASN A 434 -29.90 15.96 -7.45
CA ASN A 434 -30.52 15.73 -8.76
C ASN A 434 -29.56 15.01 -9.74
N THR A 435 -30.05 14.73 -10.95
CA THR A 435 -29.26 14.09 -12.02
C THR A 435 -28.71 15.07 -13.04
N ALA A 436 -28.98 16.37 -12.90
CA ALA A 436 -28.47 17.36 -13.83
C ALA A 436 -26.93 17.38 -13.82
N LEU A 437 -26.34 17.50 -15.00
CA LEU A 437 -24.91 17.66 -15.21
C LEU A 437 -24.57 19.15 -15.30
N LEU A 438 -23.31 19.48 -15.08
CA LEU A 438 -22.82 20.86 -15.13
C LEU A 438 -21.48 20.86 -15.85
N ASN A 439 -21.34 21.62 -16.93
CA ASN A 439 -20.07 21.79 -17.66
C ASN A 439 -19.29 20.48 -17.91
N GLU A 440 -19.97 19.40 -18.31
CA GLU A 440 -19.39 18.04 -18.40
C GLU A 440 -18.18 17.92 -19.33
N GLY A 441 -18.09 18.81 -20.34
CA GLY A 441 -16.94 18.87 -21.26
C GLY A 441 -15.74 19.65 -20.73
N SER A 442 -15.80 20.18 -19.50
CA SER A 442 -14.71 20.98 -18.92
C SER A 442 -13.49 20.08 -18.63
N PRO A 443 -12.29 20.40 -19.16
CA PRO A 443 -11.08 19.62 -18.92
C PRO A 443 -10.72 19.54 -17.44
N VAL A 444 -10.02 18.45 -17.04
CA VAL A 444 -9.66 18.21 -15.63
C VAL A 444 -8.91 19.39 -15.01
N GLY A 445 -7.92 19.96 -15.69
CA GLY A 445 -7.12 21.08 -15.15
C GLY A 445 -7.82 22.45 -15.10
N GLU A 446 -9.01 22.60 -15.68
CA GLU A 446 -9.73 23.88 -15.68
C GLU A 446 -10.45 24.11 -14.34
N ILE A 447 -10.16 25.22 -13.67
CA ILE A 447 -10.83 25.64 -12.43
C ILE A 447 -12.22 26.20 -12.79
N LYS A 448 -13.22 25.32 -12.79
CA LYS A 448 -14.62 25.63 -13.10
C LYS A 448 -15.52 24.60 -12.44
N ASP A 449 -16.68 25.02 -11.96
CA ASP A 449 -17.69 24.08 -11.46
C ASP A 449 -18.08 23.11 -12.57
N ALA A 450 -17.97 21.81 -12.30
CA ALA A 450 -18.40 20.77 -13.22
C ALA A 450 -18.95 19.57 -12.45
N LYS A 451 -19.98 18.94 -12.99
CA LYS A 451 -20.57 17.71 -12.49
C LYS A 451 -20.66 16.73 -13.64
N TYR A 452 -19.91 15.64 -13.52
CA TYR A 452 -19.77 14.61 -14.54
C TYR A 452 -20.77 13.49 -14.32
N SER A 453 -21.00 12.68 -15.35
CA SER A 453 -21.94 11.54 -15.29
C SER A 453 -21.59 10.54 -14.19
N GLN A 454 -20.30 10.41 -13.86
CA GLN A 454 -19.78 9.53 -12.82
C GLN A 454 -20.31 9.90 -11.44
N PHE A 455 -20.60 11.17 -11.15
CA PHE A 455 -21.25 11.55 -9.88
C PHE A 455 -22.60 10.86 -9.70
N ASN A 456 -23.35 10.69 -10.78
CA ASN A 456 -24.70 10.12 -10.74
C ASN A 456 -24.71 8.59 -10.81
N THR A 457 -23.67 7.98 -11.41
CA THR A 457 -23.72 6.60 -11.91
C THR A 457 -22.62 5.69 -11.39
N GLU A 458 -21.54 6.23 -10.84
CA GLU A 458 -20.38 5.41 -10.49
C GLU A 458 -20.47 4.89 -9.05
N PRO A 459 -20.56 3.56 -8.85
CA PRO A 459 -20.51 2.98 -7.51
C PRO A 459 -19.09 2.99 -6.96
N PHE A 460 -18.96 3.21 -5.65
CA PHE A 460 -17.65 3.26 -5.00
C PHE A 460 -17.71 2.86 -3.52
N LYS A 461 -16.53 2.52 -2.98
CA LYS A 461 -16.26 2.53 -1.52
C LYS A 461 -15.20 3.55 -1.12
N ARG A 462 -14.55 4.21 -2.08
CA ARG A 462 -13.55 5.25 -1.80
C ARG A 462 -13.90 6.52 -2.54
N ILE A 463 -13.80 7.63 -1.83
CA ILE A 463 -13.96 8.97 -2.38
C ILE A 463 -12.72 9.78 -2.02
N ARG A 464 -12.33 10.67 -2.91
CA ARG A 464 -11.14 11.51 -2.73
C ARG A 464 -11.47 12.94 -3.09
N MET A 465 -11.09 13.89 -2.25
CA MET A 465 -11.08 15.31 -2.58
C MET A 465 -9.65 15.81 -2.69
N CYS A 466 -9.31 16.46 -3.80
CA CYS A 466 -8.02 17.14 -4.00
C CYS A 466 -8.25 18.64 -4.03
N VAL A 467 -7.50 19.41 -3.23
CA VAL A 467 -7.76 20.84 -3.02
C VAL A 467 -6.67 21.67 -3.71
N GLY A 468 -7.08 22.65 -4.53
CA GLY A 468 -6.18 23.54 -5.28
C GLY A 468 -5.46 22.88 -6.47
N SER A 469 -5.52 21.56 -6.60
CA SER A 469 -4.94 20.77 -7.70
C SER A 469 -5.79 19.54 -8.00
N PRO A 470 -5.87 19.07 -9.26
CA PRO A 470 -6.66 17.90 -9.60
C PRO A 470 -6.19 16.59 -8.97
N GLU A 471 -4.89 16.40 -8.80
CA GLU A 471 -4.30 15.09 -8.45
C GLU A 471 -3.29 15.14 -7.28
N SER A 472 -3.05 16.31 -6.70
CA SER A 472 -2.21 16.50 -5.52
C SER A 472 -3.00 17.17 -4.40
N ASN A 473 -2.45 17.15 -3.17
CA ASN A 473 -3.08 17.74 -2.00
C ASN A 473 -4.49 17.14 -1.75
N CYS A 474 -4.53 15.80 -1.60
CA CYS A 474 -5.77 15.03 -1.59
C CYS A 474 -6.04 14.35 -0.24
N VAL A 475 -7.30 14.36 0.20
CA VAL A 475 -7.81 13.50 1.27
C VAL A 475 -8.59 12.38 0.62
N THR A 476 -8.28 11.13 0.97
CA THR A 476 -9.07 9.96 0.57
C THR A 476 -9.82 9.42 1.78
N HIS A 477 -11.09 9.11 1.60
CA HIS A 477 -11.93 8.50 2.60
C HIS A 477 -12.48 7.16 2.08
N VAL A 478 -12.48 6.15 2.96
CA VAL A 478 -12.92 4.78 2.67
C VAL A 478 -14.14 4.50 3.51
N PHE A 479 -15.22 4.12 2.85
CA PHE A 479 -16.47 3.77 3.52
C PHE A 479 -16.47 2.30 3.92
N SER A 480 -17.09 2.01 5.07
CA SER A 480 -17.38 0.63 5.51
C SER A 480 -18.35 -0.09 4.55
N GLN A 481 -19.19 0.67 3.86
CA GLN A 481 -20.17 0.18 2.89
C GLN A 481 -19.93 0.73 1.48
N ARG A 482 -20.54 0.08 0.48
CA ARG A 482 -20.57 0.55 -0.91
C ARG A 482 -21.71 1.55 -1.09
N TYR A 483 -21.45 2.63 -1.80
CA TYR A 483 -22.49 3.54 -2.31
C TYR A 483 -22.69 3.30 -3.81
N GLU A 484 -23.93 3.37 -4.26
CA GLU A 484 -24.28 3.21 -5.68
C GLU A 484 -23.85 4.40 -6.54
N SER A 485 -23.75 5.60 -5.94
CA SER A 485 -23.16 6.79 -6.56
C SER A 485 -22.92 7.92 -5.56
N ALA A 486 -22.24 8.99 -6.00
CA ALA A 486 -21.99 10.15 -5.15
C ALA A 486 -23.32 10.88 -4.91
N LYS A 487 -24.19 10.92 -5.92
CA LYS A 487 -25.57 11.37 -5.76
C LYS A 487 -26.28 10.58 -4.65
N ALA A 488 -26.14 9.26 -4.58
CA ALA A 488 -26.78 8.46 -3.53
C ALA A 488 -26.23 8.83 -2.13
N LEU A 489 -24.90 8.95 -2.00
CA LEU A 489 -24.23 9.41 -0.78
C LEU A 489 -24.75 10.79 -0.33
N PHE A 490 -24.72 11.79 -1.21
CA PHE A 490 -25.15 13.16 -0.89
C PHE A 490 -26.68 13.33 -0.78
N SER A 491 -27.46 12.28 -1.09
CA SER A 491 -28.92 12.24 -0.90
C SER A 491 -29.36 11.51 0.37
N ALA A 492 -28.46 10.80 1.06
CA ALA A 492 -28.80 9.91 2.18
C ALA A 492 -29.11 10.63 3.52
N GLY A 493 -29.19 11.96 3.51
CA GLY A 493 -29.26 12.76 4.75
C GLY A 493 -27.92 12.83 5.46
N TYR A 494 -27.92 13.27 6.72
CA TYR A 494 -26.70 13.37 7.53
C TYR A 494 -26.10 11.98 7.81
N ILE A 495 -24.81 11.84 7.53
CA ILE A 495 -24.03 10.63 7.81
C ILE A 495 -22.89 11.04 8.73
N ARG A 496 -22.97 10.63 10.00
CA ARG A 496 -21.87 10.80 10.95
C ARG A 496 -20.76 9.82 10.62
N ASP A 497 -19.54 10.30 10.49
CA ASP A 497 -18.38 9.47 10.24
C ASP A 497 -17.13 10.03 10.94
N GLU A 498 -16.72 9.37 12.03
CA GLU A 498 -15.56 9.78 12.82
C GLU A 498 -14.22 9.45 12.14
N SER A 499 -14.23 8.62 11.09
CA SER A 499 -13.03 8.29 10.32
C SER A 499 -12.68 9.37 9.27
N VAL A 500 -13.45 10.46 9.20
CA VAL A 500 -13.08 11.64 8.41
C VAL A 500 -11.72 12.16 8.87
N ASP A 501 -10.83 12.37 7.91
CA ASP A 501 -9.48 12.84 8.19
C ASP A 501 -9.47 14.36 8.45
N LYS A 502 -9.69 14.73 9.72
CA LYS A 502 -9.68 16.13 10.20
C LYS A 502 -8.42 16.87 9.73
N ASP A 503 -7.28 16.28 10.02
CA ASP A 503 -5.99 16.93 9.85
C ASP A 503 -5.62 16.99 8.37
N GLY A 504 -5.97 15.96 7.58
CA GLY A 504 -5.90 16.01 6.12
C GLY A 504 -6.78 17.11 5.53
N ILE A 505 -8.00 17.32 6.04
CA ILE A 505 -8.88 18.42 5.61
C ILE A 505 -8.24 19.78 5.95
N LEU A 506 -7.78 19.95 7.19
CA LEU A 506 -7.13 21.19 7.62
C LEU A 506 -5.88 21.46 6.78
N SER A 507 -5.00 20.48 6.60
CA SER A 507 -3.79 20.60 5.79
C SER A 507 -4.12 20.99 4.34
N ASN A 508 -5.08 20.30 3.73
CA ASN A 508 -5.35 20.49 2.30
C ASN A 508 -6.09 21.79 2.00
N PHE A 509 -7.02 22.21 2.85
CA PHE A 509 -7.67 23.51 2.71
C PHE A 509 -6.74 24.66 3.13
N GLY A 510 -5.85 24.41 4.10
CA GLY A 510 -4.83 25.33 4.56
C GLY A 510 -5.35 26.58 5.28
N PRO A 511 -6.29 26.50 6.25
CA PRO A 511 -6.49 27.60 7.17
C PRO A 511 -5.22 27.77 8.01
N VAL A 512 -4.79 29.02 8.21
CA VAL A 512 -3.54 29.30 8.92
C VAL A 512 -3.63 28.76 10.35
N GLU A 513 -2.63 27.99 10.78
CA GLU A 513 -2.58 27.45 12.14
C GLU A 513 -2.69 28.56 13.19
N GLY A 514 -3.42 28.28 14.26
CA GLY A 514 -3.70 29.27 15.28
C GLY A 514 -4.70 30.33 14.84
N THR A 515 -5.28 30.30 13.64
CA THR A 515 -6.44 31.16 13.30
C THR A 515 -7.78 30.47 13.51
N TYR A 516 -7.81 29.14 13.53
CA TYR A 516 -9.00 28.36 13.86
C TYR A 516 -8.89 27.79 15.28
N ARG A 517 -10.01 27.30 15.82
CA ARG A 517 -10.01 26.58 17.08
C ARG A 517 -9.62 25.12 16.83
N ASP A 518 -8.61 24.61 17.51
CA ASP A 518 -8.28 23.20 17.48
C ASP A 518 -9.15 22.41 18.49
N CYS A 519 -10.23 21.79 17.99
CA CYS A 519 -11.14 20.94 18.76
C CYS A 519 -11.25 19.53 18.16
N PRO A 520 -11.76 18.54 18.90
CA PRO A 520 -12.38 17.38 18.27
C PRO A 520 -13.40 17.83 17.22
N MET A 521 -13.50 17.11 16.09
CA MET A 521 -14.47 17.47 15.06
C MET A 521 -15.90 17.37 15.62
N GLN A 522 -16.68 18.41 15.41
CA GLN A 522 -18.11 18.38 15.69
C GLN A 522 -18.86 17.96 14.43
N ARG A 523 -19.79 16.99 14.55
CA ARG A 523 -20.55 16.40 13.42
C ARG A 523 -19.71 16.06 12.17
N PRO A 524 -18.58 15.35 12.27
CA PRO A 524 -17.80 14.97 11.08
C PRO A 524 -18.61 14.05 10.17
N GLY A 525 -18.44 14.21 8.85
CA GLY A 525 -19.03 13.29 7.87
C GLY A 525 -19.63 13.98 6.64
N PHE A 526 -20.79 13.51 6.22
CA PHE A 526 -21.46 13.91 4.98
C PHE A 526 -22.84 14.50 5.24
N ASN A 527 -23.22 15.51 4.43
CA ASN A 527 -24.44 16.31 4.57
C ASN A 527 -24.62 16.83 6.02
N ILE A 528 -23.56 17.42 6.57
CA ILE A 528 -23.53 17.92 7.93
C ILE A 528 -24.33 19.22 8.00
N GLU A 529 -25.19 19.33 9.01
CA GLU A 529 -25.86 20.55 9.41
C GLU A 529 -25.57 20.78 10.89
N CYS A 530 -24.71 21.75 11.17
CA CYS A 530 -24.31 22.13 12.50
C CYS A 530 -25.44 22.89 13.21
N HIS A 531 -25.40 22.91 14.55
CA HIS A 531 -26.27 23.78 15.31
C HIS A 531 -26.04 25.25 14.90
N HIS A 532 -27.11 26.05 14.82
CA HIS A 532 -27.09 27.44 14.31
C HIS A 532 -26.72 27.64 12.82
N GLY A 533 -26.78 26.59 12.00
CA GLY A 533 -26.98 26.74 10.56
C GLY A 533 -25.71 26.80 9.70
N ASN A 534 -24.54 26.46 10.25
CA ASN A 534 -23.39 26.08 9.41
C ASN A 534 -23.61 24.70 8.81
N LYS A 535 -23.18 24.48 7.58
CA LYS A 535 -23.44 23.24 6.84
C LYS A 535 -22.29 22.92 5.90
N ALA A 536 -22.06 21.64 5.65
CA ALA A 536 -21.14 21.13 4.63
C ALA A 536 -21.67 19.83 4.02
N ARG A 537 -21.44 19.61 2.73
CA ARG A 537 -21.77 18.33 2.07
C ARG A 537 -20.76 17.24 2.42
N TRP A 538 -19.50 17.58 2.60
CA TRP A 538 -18.50 16.73 3.22
C TRP A 538 -17.50 17.61 3.98
N GLY A 539 -17.32 17.34 5.28
CA GLY A 539 -16.49 18.16 6.16
C GLY A 539 -16.78 17.93 7.64
N PHE A 540 -16.52 18.97 8.45
CA PHE A 540 -16.88 19.01 9.86
C PHE A 540 -17.21 20.43 10.35
N CYS A 541 -17.89 20.51 11.48
CA CYS A 541 -18.25 21.73 12.19
C CYS A 541 -17.18 22.10 13.24
N ASN A 542 -17.07 23.38 13.56
CA ASN A 542 -16.13 23.88 14.55
C ASN A 542 -16.63 25.15 15.24
N ASN A 543 -16.16 25.39 16.46
CA ASN A 543 -16.34 26.67 17.14
C ASN A 543 -15.34 27.70 16.61
N CYS A 544 -15.71 28.97 16.74
CA CYS A 544 -14.81 30.05 16.40
C CYS A 544 -13.65 30.11 17.43
N LYS A 545 -12.50 30.65 17.02
CA LYS A 545 -11.29 30.68 17.85
C LYS A 545 -11.47 31.29 19.24
N SER A 546 -12.37 32.25 19.44
CA SER A 546 -12.56 32.88 20.75
C SER A 546 -13.42 32.07 21.73
N GLN A 547 -14.12 31.04 21.27
CA GLN A 547 -15.02 30.24 22.09
C GLN A 547 -14.34 28.94 22.56
N ARG A 548 -14.88 28.31 23.60
CA ARG A 548 -14.43 26.98 24.07
C ARG A 548 -14.83 25.89 23.08
N CYS A 549 -14.13 24.75 23.11
CA CYS A 549 -14.57 23.58 22.35
C CYS A 549 -15.90 23.04 22.86
N GLN A 550 -16.79 22.78 21.92
CA GLN A 550 -18.04 22.09 22.11
C GLN A 550 -18.14 21.04 20.99
N SER A 551 -18.01 19.77 21.35
CA SER A 551 -17.79 18.68 20.39
C SER A 551 -19.03 17.82 20.17
N ASP A 552 -20.09 18.01 20.95
CA ASP A 552 -21.32 17.23 20.80
C ASP A 552 -22.10 17.71 19.57
N ASP A 553 -22.83 16.80 18.92
CA ASP A 553 -23.52 17.10 17.66
C ASP A 553 -24.60 18.18 17.79
N ASP A 554 -25.11 18.42 19.01
CA ASP A 554 -26.13 19.40 19.35
C ASP A 554 -25.55 20.68 19.98
N ASP A 555 -24.25 20.74 20.20
CA ASP A 555 -23.57 21.92 20.74
C ASP A 555 -23.54 23.08 19.72
N ASP A 556 -23.30 24.29 20.21
CA ASP A 556 -23.10 25.45 19.35
C ASP A 556 -21.92 25.24 18.40
N ALA A 557 -22.10 25.64 17.14
CA ALA A 557 -21.15 25.45 16.06
C ALA A 557 -21.04 26.72 15.22
N ASP A 558 -19.95 27.46 15.37
CA ASP A 558 -19.85 28.76 14.73
C ASP A 558 -19.49 28.68 13.24
N ALA A 559 -18.88 27.59 12.81
CA ALA A 559 -18.30 27.47 11.49
C ALA A 559 -18.27 26.03 10.94
N ALA A 560 -17.99 25.90 9.64
CA ALA A 560 -17.74 24.64 8.95
C ALA A 560 -16.60 24.77 7.93
N ILE A 561 -15.93 23.67 7.64
CA ILE A 561 -14.89 23.52 6.61
C ILE A 561 -15.18 22.30 5.74
N GLY A 562 -14.87 22.36 4.45
CA GLY A 562 -15.06 21.25 3.50
C GLY A 562 -15.63 21.70 2.16
N ILE A 563 -16.52 20.87 1.58
CA ILE A 563 -17.22 21.14 0.32
C ILE A 563 -18.73 21.31 0.53
N GLY A 564 -19.39 22.03 -0.38
CA GLY A 564 -20.80 22.38 -0.37
C GLY A 564 -21.19 23.09 0.92
N LEU A 565 -20.76 24.33 1.09
CA LEU A 565 -20.84 25.05 2.36
C LEU A 565 -21.97 26.08 2.39
N ALA A 566 -22.60 26.21 3.56
CA ALA A 566 -23.44 27.33 3.94
C ALA A 566 -23.10 27.72 5.38
N GLY A 567 -23.19 29.00 5.73
CA GLY A 567 -22.78 29.44 7.06
C GLY A 567 -23.45 30.72 7.53
N GLN A 568 -23.52 30.86 8.85
CA GLN A 568 -23.97 32.08 9.48
C GLN A 568 -23.03 33.26 9.15
N GLY A 569 -23.58 34.47 9.16
CA GLY A 569 -22.82 35.69 8.86
C GLY A 569 -22.37 35.84 7.41
N MET A 570 -22.72 34.91 6.52
CA MET A 570 -22.42 34.95 5.08
C MET A 570 -23.49 35.66 4.23
N GLY A 571 -24.52 36.24 4.85
CA GLY A 571 -25.57 37.00 4.15
C GLY A 571 -26.38 36.16 3.15
N GLY A 572 -26.54 34.86 3.41
CA GLY A 572 -27.19 33.92 2.48
C GLY A 572 -26.29 33.42 1.35
N THR A 573 -25.04 33.87 1.28
CA THR A 573 -24.06 33.37 0.30
C THR A 573 -23.54 32.01 0.74
N GLU A 574 -23.50 31.07 -0.20
CA GLU A 574 -22.91 29.74 -0.02
C GLU A 574 -21.56 29.65 -0.75
N LEU A 575 -20.73 28.67 -0.40
CA LEU A 575 -19.46 28.39 -1.09
C LEU A 575 -19.46 26.97 -1.63
N GLY A 576 -18.88 26.78 -2.81
CA GLY A 576 -18.59 25.47 -3.34
C GLY A 576 -17.67 24.66 -2.41
N ALA A 577 -16.56 25.23 -1.98
CA ALA A 577 -15.64 24.61 -1.03
C ALA A 577 -14.79 25.66 -0.31
N GLY A 578 -14.18 25.29 0.81
CA GLY A 578 -13.34 26.15 1.64
C GLY A 578 -13.75 26.11 3.10
N TRP A 579 -13.94 27.28 3.72
CA TRP A 579 -14.48 27.39 5.08
C TRP A 579 -15.40 28.60 5.24
N THR A 580 -16.35 28.49 6.17
CA THR A 580 -17.32 29.55 6.46
C THR A 580 -16.71 30.67 7.32
N LYS A 581 -17.44 31.80 7.41
CA LYS A 581 -16.93 33.09 7.91
C LYS A 581 -16.20 33.05 9.25
N TYR A 582 -16.64 32.22 10.18
CA TYR A 582 -16.11 32.21 11.55
C TYR A 582 -15.10 31.10 11.81
N PHE A 583 -14.73 30.33 10.78
CA PHE A 583 -13.79 29.22 10.94
C PHE A 583 -12.40 29.71 11.35
N THR A 584 -11.94 30.80 10.72
CA THR A 584 -10.68 31.47 11.07
C THR A 584 -10.94 32.85 11.69
N SER A 585 -10.12 33.28 12.63
CA SER A 585 -10.12 34.63 13.21
C SER A 585 -8.73 35.03 13.69
N THR A 586 -8.35 36.28 13.45
CA THR A 586 -7.10 36.89 13.93
C THR A 586 -7.29 37.72 15.20
N SER A 587 -8.52 37.86 15.69
CA SER A 587 -8.88 38.71 16.84
C SER A 587 -9.55 37.90 17.95
N THR A 588 -9.77 38.54 19.11
CA THR A 588 -10.43 37.95 20.28
C THR A 588 -11.94 37.68 20.10
N GLY A 589 -12.50 37.88 18.90
CA GLY A 589 -13.90 37.58 18.59
C GLY A 589 -14.07 36.70 17.34
N CYS A 590 -15.29 36.24 17.08
CA CYS A 590 -15.67 35.53 15.86
C CYS A 590 -15.80 36.50 14.67
N ASN A 591 -14.69 37.12 14.25
CA ASN A 591 -14.66 38.03 13.09
C ASN A 591 -13.60 37.57 12.12
N GLY A 592 -14.00 36.62 11.26
CA GLY A 592 -13.21 36.08 10.18
C GLY A 592 -13.75 36.43 8.79
N GLY A 593 -13.11 35.83 7.79
CA GLY A 593 -13.54 35.84 6.40
C GLY A 593 -13.85 34.42 5.94
N ALA A 594 -14.92 34.30 5.16
CA ALA A 594 -15.19 33.07 4.43
C ALA A 594 -14.17 32.97 3.28
N THR A 595 -13.59 31.80 3.06
CA THR A 595 -12.59 31.58 2.01
C THR A 595 -13.06 30.48 1.09
N SER A 596 -12.99 30.72 -0.22
CA SER A 596 -13.27 29.70 -1.22
C SER A 596 -11.99 29.01 -1.69
N LYS A 597 -12.10 27.73 -2.07
CA LYS A 597 -11.03 26.93 -2.68
C LYS A 597 -11.59 26.11 -3.83
N SER A 598 -10.74 25.80 -4.81
CA SER A 598 -11.07 24.82 -5.84
C SER A 598 -10.85 23.39 -5.35
N VAL A 599 -11.75 22.48 -5.71
CA VAL A 599 -11.69 21.06 -5.30
C VAL A 599 -12.07 20.13 -6.45
N TRP A 600 -11.36 19.01 -6.56
CA TRP A 600 -11.68 17.89 -7.44
C TRP A 600 -12.11 16.70 -6.60
N LEU A 601 -13.34 16.24 -6.83
CA LEU A 601 -13.91 15.08 -6.18
C LEU A 601 -13.85 13.88 -7.11
N TRP A 602 -13.09 12.88 -6.71
CA TRP A 602 -12.90 11.63 -7.40
C TRP A 602 -13.59 10.51 -6.65
N VAL A 603 -14.17 9.56 -7.37
CA VAL A 603 -14.69 8.32 -6.82
C VAL A 603 -13.90 7.16 -7.40
N ASP A 604 -13.56 6.20 -6.56
CA ASP A 604 -12.89 5.00 -7.02
C ASP A 604 -13.91 4.00 -7.54
N SER A 605 -13.85 3.78 -8.85
CA SER A 605 -14.55 2.72 -9.56
C SER A 605 -14.03 1.38 -9.06
N LEU A 606 -14.57 0.88 -7.94
CA LEU A 606 -14.43 -0.53 -7.63
C LEU A 606 -15.17 -1.29 -8.73
N ALA A 607 -14.40 -1.97 -9.61
CA ALA A 607 -14.97 -2.95 -10.52
C ALA A 607 -15.88 -3.87 -9.69
N SER A 608 -17.15 -3.82 -10.09
CA SER A 608 -18.36 -4.33 -9.45
C SER A 608 -18.24 -5.70 -8.83
#